data_AF-A0A536Q1W8-F1
#
_entry.id   AF-A0A536Q1W8-F1
#
_cell.length_a   1.000
_cell.length_b   1.000
_cell.length_c   1.000
_cell.angle_alpha   90.00
_cell.angle_beta   90.00
_cell.angle_gamma   90.00
#
_symmetry.space_group_name_H-M   'P 1'
#
loop_
_entity.id
_entity.type
_entity.pdbx_description
1 polymer ?
#
loop_
_entity_poly.entity_id
_entity_poly.type
_entity_poly.pdbx_seq_one_letter_code
_entity_poly.pdbx_strand_id
1 'polypeptide(L)' 'MTEQRYTSALAPSTGFEPRDVLEMPHFLIGTIQQIEADLKLRRERYGFSDVIIPGNTAEQLAPVVERLAGN' A
#
# COMPACT_ATOMS: atom_id res chain seq x y z
N MET A 1 -14.86 -4.64 -1.18
CA MET A 1 -15.68 -3.42 -1.48
C MET A 1 -14.97 -2.12 -1.10
N THR A 2 -14.01 -2.15 -0.18
CA THR A 2 -13.31 -0.94 0.32
C THR A 2 -12.27 -0.38 -0.66
N GLU A 3 -11.46 -1.22 -1.31
CA GLU A 3 -10.38 -0.81 -2.22
C GLU A 3 -10.89 -0.02 -3.43
N GLN A 4 -11.93 -0.52 -4.12
CA GLN A 4 -12.55 0.15 -5.27
C GLN A 4 -13.07 1.55 -4.94
N ARG A 5 -13.58 1.78 -3.72
CA ARG A 5 -14.07 3.09 -3.30
C ARG A 5 -12.94 4.09 -3.14
N TYR A 6 -11.81 3.67 -2.58
CA TYR A 6 -10.65 4.54 -2.40
C TYR A 6 -9.99 4.89 -3.73
N THR A 7 -9.85 3.91 -4.63
CA THR A 7 -9.25 4.13 -5.95
C THR A 7 -10.11 5.02 -6.83
N SER A 8 -11.44 4.84 -6.82
CA SER A 8 -12.36 5.74 -7.54
C SER A 8 -12.30 7.19 -7.06
N ALA A 9 -11.95 7.43 -5.78
CA ALA A 9 -11.78 8.78 -5.25
C ALA A 9 -10.44 9.44 -5.63
N LEU A 10 -9.40 8.63 -5.88
CA LEU A 10 -8.04 9.09 -6.19
C LEU A 10 -7.73 9.10 -7.70
N ALA A 11 -8.39 8.26 -8.49
CA ALA A 11 -8.21 8.17 -9.94
C ALA A 11 -8.42 9.53 -10.66
N PRO A 12 -9.49 10.30 -10.39
CA PRO A 12 -9.71 11.57 -11.08
C PRO A 12 -8.65 12.64 -10.78
N SER A 13 -8.05 12.61 -9.59
CA SER A 13 -7.02 13.58 -9.20
C SER A 13 -5.61 13.20 -9.67
N THR A 14 -5.42 11.97 -10.11
CA THR A 14 -4.13 11.43 -10.56
C THR A 14 -4.07 11.22 -12.07
N GLY A 15 -5.20 11.20 -12.78
CA GLY A 15 -5.29 10.99 -14.23
C GLY A 15 -5.18 9.53 -14.67
N PHE A 16 -5.26 8.59 -13.72
CA PHE A 16 -5.12 7.15 -13.97
C PHE A 16 -6.43 6.39 -13.76
N GLU A 17 -6.54 5.21 -14.34
CA GLU A 17 -7.66 4.32 -14.02
C GLU A 17 -7.54 3.81 -12.57
N PRO A 18 -8.67 3.57 -11.87
CA PRO A 18 -8.65 3.10 -10.48
C PRO A 18 -7.81 1.83 -10.25
N ARG A 19 -7.73 0.95 -11.25
CA ARG A 19 -6.89 -0.26 -11.18
C ARG A 19 -5.40 0.09 -11.15
N ASP A 20 -4.98 1.04 -11.96
CA ASP A 20 -3.58 1.44 -12.07
C ASP A 20 -3.08 2.04 -10.75
N VAL A 21 -3.96 2.78 -10.05
CA VAL A 21 -3.68 3.34 -8.72
C VAL A 21 -3.31 2.25 -7.69
N LEU A 22 -3.91 1.05 -7.78
CA LEU A 22 -3.58 -0.06 -6.88
C LEU A 22 -2.18 -0.64 -7.16
N GLU A 23 -1.72 -0.57 -8.40
CA GLU A 23 -0.40 -1.07 -8.79
C GLU A 23 0.72 -0.06 -8.50
N MET A 24 0.38 1.22 -8.29
CA MET A 24 1.33 2.27 -7.97
C MET A 24 1.98 2.04 -6.60
N PRO A 25 3.32 1.94 -6.50
CA PRO A 25 4.00 1.69 -5.22
C PRO A 25 3.83 2.79 -4.16
N HIS A 26 3.37 3.98 -4.57
CA HIS A 26 3.12 5.12 -3.69
C HIS A 26 1.91 4.91 -2.77
N PHE A 27 1.00 4.01 -3.14
CA PHE A 27 -0.20 3.74 -2.37
C PHE A 27 -0.12 2.39 -1.67
N LEU A 28 -0.61 2.35 -0.43
CA LEU A 28 -0.82 1.14 0.36
C LEU A 28 -2.31 1.05 0.63
N ILE A 29 -3.06 0.50 -0.33
CA ILE A 29 -4.51 0.40 -0.30
C ILE A 29 -4.86 -1.07 -0.27
N GLY A 30 -5.58 -1.51 0.76
CA GLY A 30 -5.97 -2.91 0.91
C GLY A 30 -6.16 -3.30 2.36
N THR A 31 -6.40 -4.59 2.57
CA THR A 31 -6.29 -5.24 3.88
C THR A 31 -4.83 -5.32 4.34
N ILE A 32 -4.60 -5.57 5.62
CA ILE A 32 -3.26 -5.77 6.20
C ILE A 32 -2.48 -6.84 5.42
N GLN A 33 -3.14 -7.95 5.07
CA GLN A 33 -2.54 -9.07 4.34
C GLN A 33 -2.17 -8.69 2.89
N GLN A 34 -3.02 -7.92 2.21
CA GLN A 34 -2.71 -7.43 0.86
C GLN A 34 -1.52 -6.46 0.90
N ILE A 35 -1.52 -5.52 1.85
CA ILE A 35 -0.42 -4.57 2.02
C ILE A 35 0.90 -5.30 2.33
N GLU A 36 0.89 -6.30 3.21
CA GLU A 36 2.06 -7.13 3.49
C GLU A 36 2.60 -7.81 2.22
N ALA A 37 1.71 -8.44 1.44
CA ALA A 37 2.07 -9.12 0.19
C ALA A 37 2.64 -8.15 -0.85
N ASP A 38 2.02 -6.97 -0.99
CA ASP A 38 2.48 -5.92 -1.90
C ASP A 38 3.88 -5.42 -1.54
N LEU A 39 4.15 -5.19 -0.25
CA LEU A 39 5.46 -4.74 0.21
C LEU A 39 6.55 -5.78 -0.07
N LYS A 40 6.25 -7.08 0.14
CA LYS A 40 7.15 -8.18 -0.21
C LYS A 40 7.41 -8.23 -1.72
N LEU A 41 6.36 -8.17 -2.53
CA LEU A 41 6.48 -8.17 -4.00
C LEU A 41 7.27 -6.96 -4.52
N ARG A 42 7.06 -5.78 -3.92
CA ARG A 42 7.80 -4.56 -4.27
C ARG A 42 9.28 -4.67 -3.92
N ARG A 43 9.62 -5.30 -2.79
CA ARG A 43 11.02 -5.60 -2.44
C ARG A 43 11.65 -6.56 -3.45
N GLU A 44 10.95 -7.61 -3.85
CA GLU A 44 11.43 -8.58 -4.86
C GLU A 44 11.59 -7.94 -6.25
N ARG A 45 10.61 -7.14 -6.67
CA ARG A 45 10.57 -6.56 -8.02
C ARG A 45 11.47 -5.34 -8.18
N TYR A 46 11.50 -4.46 -7.17
CA TYR A 46 12.14 -3.14 -7.27
C TYR A 46 13.34 -2.98 -6.32
N GLY A 47 13.58 -3.93 -5.42
CA GLY A 47 14.68 -3.85 -4.46
C GLY A 47 14.46 -2.88 -3.30
N PHE A 48 13.21 -2.50 -3.01
CA PHE A 48 12.91 -1.57 -1.91
C PHE A 48 13.29 -2.14 -0.55
N SER A 49 14.02 -1.36 0.24
CA SER A 49 14.39 -1.70 1.62
C SER A 49 13.45 -1.08 2.66
N ASP A 50 12.83 0.06 2.33
CA ASP A 50 12.09 0.90 3.27
C ASP A 50 10.87 1.53 2.60
N VAL A 51 9.88 1.92 3.41
CA VAL A 51 8.72 2.71 3.00
C VAL A 51 8.55 3.92 3.90
N ILE A 52 8.29 5.07 3.29
CA ILE A 52 8.07 6.33 4.01
C ILE A 52 6.58 6.61 4.01
N ILE A 53 6.04 6.88 5.20
CA ILE A 53 4.62 7.13 5.42
C ILE A 53 4.42 8.39 6.27
N PRO A 54 3.28 9.10 6.12
CA PRO A 54 2.97 10.25 6.97
C PRO A 54 2.94 9.86 8.45
N GLY A 55 3.58 10.66 9.31
CA GLY A 55 3.74 10.31 10.73
C GLY A 55 2.41 10.10 11.48
N ASN A 56 1.37 10.84 11.10
CA ASN A 56 0.02 10.68 11.66
C ASN A 56 -0.68 9.35 11.28
N THR A 57 -0.09 8.58 10.36
CA THR A 57 -0.59 7.25 9.95
C THR A 57 0.26 6.10 10.46
N ALA A 58 1.37 6.38 11.16
CA ALA A 58 2.32 5.35 11.58
C ALA A 58 1.71 4.26 12.46
N GLU A 59 0.87 4.63 13.43
CA GLU A 59 0.19 3.66 14.30
C GLU A 59 -0.77 2.74 13.52
N GLN A 60 -1.39 3.23 12.44
CA GLN A 60 -2.30 2.42 11.62
C GLN A 60 -1.56 1.32 10.84
N LEU A 61 -0.25 1.50 10.61
CA LEU A 61 0.62 0.52 9.97
C LEU A 61 1.23 -0.48 10.94
N ALA A 62 1.09 -0.29 12.26
CA ALA A 62 1.66 -1.20 13.27
C ALA A 62 1.30 -2.68 13.03
N PRO A 63 0.05 -3.06 12.68
CA PRO A 63 -0.28 -4.46 12.41
C PRO A 63 0.44 -5.06 11.20
N VAL A 64 0.78 -4.25 10.19
CA VAL A 64 1.58 -4.70 9.03
C VAL A 64 3.03 -4.89 9.46
N VAL A 65 3.58 -3.95 10.24
CA VAL A 65 4.95 -4.02 10.76
C VAL A 65 5.15 -5.26 11.63
N GLU A 66 4.22 -5.56 12.55
CA GLU A 66 4.27 -6.76 13.38
C GLU A 66 4.38 -8.05 12.55
N ARG A 67 3.62 -8.13 11.45
CA ARG A 67 3.64 -9.29 10.55
C ARG A 67 4.95 -9.40 9.76
N LEU A 68 5.54 -8.26 9.37
CA LEU A 68 6.82 -8.24 8.64
C LEU A 68 8.02 -8.51 9.56
N ALA A 69 7.98 -8.05 10.81
CA ALA A 69 9.04 -8.24 11.79
C ALA A 69 9.05 -9.64 12.43
N GLY A 70 7.94 -10.37 12.36
CA GLY A 70 7.78 -11.72 12.89
C GLY A 70 8.27 -12.85 11.96
N ASN A 71 9.07 -12.52 10.94
CA ASN A 71 9.68 -13.46 9.99
C ASN A 71 11.20 -13.29 9.97
#